data_AF-A0A7X6RIG1-F1
#
_entry.id   AF-A0A7X6RIG1-F1
#
_cell.length_a   1.000
_cell.length_b   1.000
_cell.length_c   1.000
_cell.angle_alpha   90.00
_cell.angle_beta   90.00
_cell.angle_gamma   90.00
#
_symmetry.space_group_name_H-M   'P 1'
#
loop_
_entity.id
_entity.type
_entity.pdbx_description
1 polymer ?
#
loop_
_entity_poly.entity_id
_entity_poly.type
_entity_poly.pdbx_seq_one_letter_code
_entity_poly.pdbx_strand_id
1 'polypeptide(L)'
;MNYRWAQDAACRMIHPEVFFPCRDSRASVVAQARAICELCRVRRECARFALEHAVVCGVFAGVDLGADGPPKERALQELRRIANLGESEQAK
;
A
#
# COMPACT_ATOMS: atom_id res chain seq x y z
N MET A 1 -0.71 -15.14 13.09
CA MET A 1 -0.23 -13.92 12.40
C MET A 1 0.50 -13.02 13.38
N ASN A 2 1.79 -12.74 13.18
CA ASN A 2 2.51 -11.74 13.97
C ASN A 2 2.96 -10.62 13.02
N TYR A 3 2.24 -9.50 13.00
CA TYR A 3 2.52 -8.33 12.17
C TYR A 3 3.65 -7.47 12.75
N ARG A 4 4.75 -8.10 13.18
CA ARG A 4 5.90 -7.39 13.78
C ARG A 4 6.48 -6.33 12.85
N TRP A 5 6.46 -6.57 11.55
CA TRP A 5 6.88 -5.62 10.53
C TRP A 5 6.07 -4.30 10.58
N ALA A 6 4.79 -4.34 10.97
CA ALA A 6 3.96 -3.13 11.04
C ALA A 6 4.38 -2.19 12.18
N GLN A 7 5.17 -2.68 13.15
CA GLN A 7 5.73 -1.84 14.22
C GLN A 7 6.81 -0.89 13.68
N ASP A 8 7.50 -1.29 12.61
CA ASP A 8 8.53 -0.51 11.92
C ASP A 8 7.98 0.36 10.78
N ALA A 9 6.66 0.41 10.60
CA ALA A 9 6.04 1.18 9.53
C ALA A 9 6.12 2.68 9.79
N ALA A 10 6.68 3.44 8.85
CA ALA A 10 6.78 4.90 8.96
C ALA A 10 5.41 5.58 9.10
N CYS A 11 4.36 5.01 8.51
CA CYS A 11 2.99 5.50 8.61
C CYS A 11 2.37 5.40 10.01
N ARG A 12 2.95 4.59 10.92
CA ARG A 12 2.40 4.36 12.27
C ARG A 12 2.27 5.64 13.10
N MET A 13 3.17 6.61 12.90
CA MET A 13 3.20 7.88 13.63
C MET A 13 2.45 9.01 12.90
N ILE A 14 1.78 8.69 11.80
CA ILE A 14 1.13 9.65 10.91
C ILE A 14 -0.38 9.45 10.98
N HIS A 15 -1.13 10.54 10.88
CA HIS A 15 -2.58 10.47 10.95
C HIS A 15 -3.15 9.60 9.81
N PRO A 16 -4.13 8.72 10.09
CA PRO A 16 -4.63 7.77 9.10
C PRO A 16 -5.24 8.45 7.87
N GLU A 17 -5.77 9.67 7.99
CA GLU A 17 -6.38 10.40 6.86
C GLU A 17 -5.44 10.55 5.65
N VAL A 18 -4.12 10.61 5.89
CA VAL A 18 -3.10 10.71 4.84
C VAL A 18 -3.12 9.46 3.95
N PHE A 19 -3.54 8.31 4.48
CA PHE A 19 -3.60 7.04 3.75
C PHE A 19 -5.01 6.70 3.24
N PHE A 20 -6.02 7.52 3.54
CA PHE A 20 -7.41 7.34 3.09
C PHE A 20 -7.88 8.58 2.31
N PRO A 21 -7.35 8.79 1.09
CA PRO A 21 -7.70 9.93 0.26
C PRO A 21 -9.20 10.00 -0.06
N CYS A 22 -9.82 11.14 0.24
CA CYS A 22 -11.16 11.48 -0.23
C CYS A 22 -11.13 11.98 -1.68
N ARG A 23 -12.29 12.00 -2.34
CA ARG A 23 -12.41 12.33 -3.77
C ARG A 23 -11.82 13.69 -4.15
N ASP A 24 -12.04 14.70 -3.32
CA ASP A 24 -11.74 16.11 -3.62
C ASP A 24 -10.22 16.41 -3.54
N SER A 25 -9.53 15.84 -2.56
CA SER A 25 -8.09 16.03 -2.33
C SER A 25 -7.27 14.78 -2.63
N ARG A 26 -7.77 13.89 -3.49
CA ARG A 26 -7.18 12.56 -3.72
C ARG A 26 -5.74 12.64 -4.19
N ALA A 27 -5.47 13.45 -5.22
CA ALA A 27 -4.15 13.50 -5.84
C ALA A 27 -3.06 13.99 -4.88
N SER A 28 -3.33 15.06 -4.11
CA SER A 28 -2.40 15.61 -3.13
C SER A 28 -2.16 14.65 -1.96
N VAL A 29 -3.22 14.04 -1.43
CA VAL A 29 -3.14 13.08 -0.33
C VAL A 29 -2.40 11.81 -0.77
N VAL A 30 -2.67 11.29 -1.97
CA VAL A 30 -1.94 10.13 -2.53
C VAL A 30 -0.46 10.46 -2.73
N ALA A 31 -0.12 11.66 -3.21
CA ALA A 31 1.27 12.09 -3.34
C ALA A 31 1.99 12.16 -1.98
N GLN A 32 1.33 12.69 -0.95
CA GLN A 32 1.86 12.74 0.40
C GLN A 32 2.08 11.33 0.98
N ALA A 33 1.08 10.44 0.86
CA ALA A 33 1.19 9.06 1.28
C ALA A 33 2.34 8.32 0.56
N ARG A 34 2.48 8.55 -0.75
CA ARG A 34 3.57 7.97 -1.56
C ARG A 34 4.95 8.36 -1.04
N ALA A 35 5.18 9.65 -0.78
CA ALA A 35 6.46 10.13 -0.26
C ALA A 35 6.83 9.45 1.08
N ILE A 36 5.84 9.25 1.95
CA ILE A 36 6.04 8.51 3.21
C ILE A 36 6.38 7.04 2.94
N CYS A 37 5.64 6.39 2.04
CA CYS A 37 5.84 4.98 1.72
C CYS A 37 7.20 4.72 1.06
N GLU A 38 7.73 5.66 0.28
CA GLU A 38 9.06 5.54 -0.36
C GLU A 38 10.21 5.48 0.64
N LEU A 39 10.05 6.14 1.80
CA LEU A 39 11.02 6.13 2.90
C LEU A 39 10.80 4.97 3.88
N CYS A 40 9.73 4.20 3.72
CA CYS A 40 9.33 3.17 4.68
C CYS A 40 10.13 1.87 4.50
N ARG A 41 10.86 1.44 5.54
CA ARG A 41 11.68 0.21 5.52
C ARG A 41 10.87 -1.07 5.27
N VAL A 42 9.59 -1.10 5.68
CA VAL A 42 8.71 -2.27 5.55
C VAL A 42 7.80 -2.19 4.33
N ARG A 43 8.15 -1.37 3.33
CA ARG A 43 7.35 -1.18 2.10
C ARG A 43 7.06 -2.51 1.38
N ARG A 44 8.01 -3.45 1.37
CA ARG A 44 7.84 -4.77 0.74
C ARG A 44 6.82 -5.64 1.50
N GLU A 45 6.94 -5.74 2.82
CA GLU A 45 5.97 -6.44 3.68
C GLU A 45 4.57 -5.83 3.56
N CYS A 46 4.48 -4.50 3.53
CA CYS A 46 3.23 -3.79 3.34
C CYS A 46 2.56 -4.15 2.00
N ALA A 47 3.34 -4.26 0.92
CA ALA A 47 2.82 -4.66 -0.39
C ALA A 47 2.32 -6.12 -0.40
N ARG A 48 3.08 -7.04 0.23
CA ARG A 48 2.65 -8.44 0.41
C ARG A 48 1.35 -8.53 1.19
N PHE A 49 1.26 -7.83 2.31
CA PHE A 49 0.05 -7.77 3.12
C PHE A 49 -1.18 -7.30 2.32
N ALA A 50 -1.03 -6.24 1.52
CA ALA A 50 -2.14 -5.71 0.72
C ALA A 50 -2.64 -6.73 -0.32
N LEU A 51 -1.73 -7.52 -0.90
CA LEU A 51 -2.06 -8.60 -1.83
C LEU A 51 -2.72 -9.78 -1.12
N GLU A 52 -2.12 -10.27 -0.03
CA GLU A 52 -2.60 -11.43 0.75
C GLU A 52 -4.00 -11.20 1.33
N HIS A 53 -4.28 -9.99 1.79
CA HIS A 53 -5.56 -9.62 2.38
C HIS A 53 -6.56 -9.01 1.39
N ALA A 54 -6.23 -8.98 0.10
CA ALA A 54 -7.05 -8.39 -0.97
C ALA A 54 -7.61 -7.01 -0.59
N VAL A 55 -6.76 -6.14 -0.06
CA VAL A 55 -7.17 -4.81 0.40
C VAL A 55 -7.69 -3.98 -0.78
N VAL A 56 -8.80 -3.26 -0.57
CA VAL A 56 -9.53 -2.51 -1.61
C VAL A 56 -9.71 -1.02 -1.30
N CYS A 57 -9.03 -0.51 -0.27
CA CYS A 57 -9.12 0.89 0.10
C CYS A 57 -7.82 1.41 0.70
N GLY A 58 -7.60 2.71 0.56
CA GLY A 58 -6.42 3.41 1.08
C GLY A 58 -5.15 3.22 0.26
N VAL A 59 -4.05 3.79 0.78
CA VAL A 59 -2.72 3.75 0.15
C VAL A 59 -1.82 2.76 0.88
N PHE A 60 -1.37 1.73 0.16
CA PHE A 60 -0.49 0.67 0.68
C PHE A 60 0.78 0.61 -0.16
N ALA A 61 1.95 0.64 0.51
CA ALA A 61 3.25 0.66 -0.14
C ALA A 61 3.45 1.75 -1.22
N GLY A 62 2.66 2.83 -1.15
CA GLY A 62 2.61 3.93 -2.13
C GLY A 62 1.63 3.70 -3.29
N VAL A 63 0.88 2.59 -3.27
CA VAL A 63 -0.14 2.25 -4.25
C VAL A 63 -1.51 2.58 -3.70
N ASP A 64 -2.28 3.35 -4.45
CA ASP A 64 -3.64 3.69 -4.11
C ASP A 64 -4.61 2.59 -4.58
N LEU A 65 -5.30 1.97 -3.61
CA LEU A 65 -6.24 0.87 -3.82
C LEU A 65 -7.70 1.32 -3.75
N GLY A 66 -7.96 2.60 -3.48
CA GLY A 66 -9.32 3.12 -3.37
C GLY A 66 -10.09 3.06 -4.69
N ALA A 67 -11.43 3.07 -4.59
CA ALA A 67 -12.34 2.97 -5.73
C ALA A 67 -12.16 4.09 -6.77
N ASP A 68 -11.87 5.32 -6.33
CA ASP A 68 -11.56 6.46 -7.22
C ASP A 68 -10.09 6.46 -7.72
N GLY A 69 -9.37 5.35 -7.54
CA GLY A 69 -7.94 5.19 -7.83
C GLY A 69 -7.66 4.71 -9.25
N PRO A 70 -6.41 4.29 -9.53
CA PRO A 70 -6.09 3.60 -10.76
C PRO A 70 -6.88 2.27 -10.86
N PRO A 71 -7.02 1.70 -12.09
CA PRO A 71 -7.63 0.38 -12.26
C PRO A 71 -7.00 -0.66 -11.34
N LYS A 72 -7.83 -1.49 -10.70
CA LYS A 72 -7.39 -2.50 -9.71
C LYS A 72 -6.23 -3.36 -10.23
N GLU A 73 -6.29 -3.81 -11.47
CA GLU A 73 -5.23 -4.61 -12.12
C GLU A 73 -3.87 -3.91 -12.07
N ARG A 74 -3.83 -2.62 -12.44
CA ARG A 74 -2.61 -1.81 -12.42
C ARG A 74 -2.07 -1.63 -11.01
N ALA A 75 -2.96 -1.42 -10.04
CA ALA A 75 -2.56 -1.30 -8.64
C ALA A 75 -1.97 -2.61 -8.09
N LEU A 76 -2.62 -3.75 -8.37
CA LEU A 76 -2.13 -5.06 -7.96
C LEU A 76 -0.79 -5.42 -8.61
N GLN A 77 -0.62 -5.10 -9.91
CA GLN A 77 0.65 -5.31 -10.60
C GLN A 77 1.79 -4.51 -9.95
N GLU A 78 1.54 -3.25 -9.59
CA GLU A 78 2.54 -2.43 -8.90
C GLU A 78 2.86 -2.96 -7.50
N LEU A 79 1.86 -3.43 -6.75
CA LEU A 79 2.10 -4.08 -5.46
C LEU A 79 2.97 -5.35 -5.60
N ARG A 80 2.70 -6.19 -6.60
CA ARG A 80 3.52 -7.40 -6.86
C ARG A 80 4.98 -7.04 -7.14
N ARG A 81 5.19 -5.99 -7.95
CA ARG A 81 6.53 -5.44 -8.23
C ARG A 81 7.24 -4.98 -6.96
N ILE A 82 6.55 -4.24 -6.10
CA ILE A 82 7.14 -3.74 -4.83
C ILE A 82 7.41 -4.90 -3.85
N ALA A 83 6.54 -5.91 -3.83
CA ALA A 83 6.67 -7.08 -2.99
C ALA A 83 7.81 -8.03 -3.41
N ASN A 84 8.44 -7.80 -4.58
CA ASN A 84 9.37 -8.73 -5.23
C ASN A 84 8.77 -10.14 -5.41
N LEU A 85 7.45 -10.24 -5.57
CA LEU A 85 6.79 -11.51 -5.81
C LEU A 85 6.79 -11.80 -7.32
N GLY A 86 7.50 -12.85 -7.72
CA GLY A 86 7.22 -13.51 -9.00
C GLY A 86 5.89 -14.27 -8.91
N GLU A 87 5.24 -14.55 -10.03
CA GLU A 87 3.91 -15.21 -10.08
C GLU A 87 3.85 -16.59 -9.37
N SER A 88 4.99 -17.12 -8.93
CA SER A 88 5.19 -18.48 -8.42
C SER A 88 4.93 -18.70 -6.92
N GLU A 89 4.71 -17.68 -6.09
CA GLU A 89 4.53 -17.84 -4.63
C GLU A 89 3.06 -17.76 -4.14
N GLN A 90 2.08 -17.70 -5.06
CA GLN A 90 0.65 -17.76 -4.74
C GLN A 90 0.14 -19.21 -4.72
N ALA A 91 0.78 -20.07 -3.93
CA ALA A 91 0.28 -21.42 -3.67
C ALA A 91 0.79 -21.91 -2.30
N LYS A 92 0.14 -21.46 -1.22
CA LYS A 92 0.07 -22.26 0.02
C LYS A 92 -1.18 -21.91 0.80
#